data_AF-A0A6B3GWJ8-F1
#
_entry.id   AF-A0A6B3GWJ8-F1
#
_cell.length_a   1.000
_cell.length_b   1.000
_cell.length_c   1.000
_cell.angle_alpha   90.00
_cell.angle_beta   90.00
_cell.angle_gamma   90.00
#
_symmetry.space_group_name_H-M   'P 1'
#
loop_
_entity.id
_entity.type
_entity.pdbx_description
1 polymer ?
#
loop_
_entity_poly.entity_id
_entity_poly.type
_entity_poly.pdbx_seq_one_letter_code
_entity_poly.pdbx_strand_id
1 'polypeptide(L)'
;MSERLKPGDTAPAFTLPDADGNEVSLADHKGRKVIVYFYPAALTPGCTKQACDFTDNLDLLANAGYDVIGVSPDKPEKLAKFRDTENLKVTLVGDPAKETLAAYGAFGEKKLYG
;
A
#
# COMPACT_ATOMS: atom_id res chain seq x y z
N MET A 1 -10.75 -14.38 -11.91
CA MET A 1 -9.39 -14.24 -12.48
C MET A 1 -9.09 -12.76 -12.52
N SER A 2 -8.28 -12.24 -11.61
CA SER A 2 -7.81 -10.85 -11.71
C SER A 2 -6.82 -10.76 -12.86
N GLU A 3 -7.08 -9.86 -13.81
CA GLU A 3 -6.18 -9.62 -14.93
C GLU A 3 -4.93 -8.90 -14.39
N ARG A 4 -3.75 -9.39 -14.75
CA ARG A 4 -2.50 -8.78 -14.31
C ARG A 4 -2.31 -7.44 -15.02
N LEU A 5 -2.25 -6.36 -14.26
CA LEU A 5 -2.02 -5.01 -14.79
C LEU A 5 -0.73 -4.93 -15.61
N LYS A 6 -0.79 -4.15 -16.69
CA LYS A 6 0.32 -3.84 -17.59
C LYS A 6 0.59 -2.33 -17.60
N PRO A 7 1.81 -1.91 -17.96
CA PRO A 7 2.09 -0.49 -18.16
C PRO A 7 1.12 0.13 -19.17
N GLY A 8 0.49 1.25 -18.80
CA GLY A 8 -0.52 1.94 -19.61
C GLY A 8 -1.95 1.63 -19.21
N ASP A 9 -2.21 0.57 -18.42
CA ASP A 9 -3.53 0.30 -17.88
C ASP A 9 -3.92 1.38 -16.86
N THR A 10 -5.21 1.73 -16.84
CA THR A 10 -5.76 2.57 -15.79
C THR A 10 -5.68 1.82 -14.45
N ALA A 11 -5.02 2.43 -13.46
CA ALA A 11 -4.94 1.88 -12.12
C ALA A 11 -6.36 1.71 -11.52
N PRO A 12 -6.71 0.51 -10.99
CA PRO A 12 -8.00 0.29 -10.35
C PRO A 12 -8.21 1.29 -9.20
N ALA A 13 -9.39 1.92 -9.16
CA ALA A 13 -9.73 2.83 -8.07
C ALA A 13 -9.87 2.08 -6.74
N PHE A 14 -9.51 2.73 -5.65
CA PHE A 14 -9.77 2.26 -4.30
C PHE A 14 -10.04 3.43 -3.37
N THR A 15 -10.79 3.14 -2.31
CA THR A 15 -10.95 3.94 -1.11
C THR A 15 -10.79 2.98 0.06
N LEU A 16 -9.76 3.19 0.88
CA LEU A 16 -9.40 2.27 1.96
C LEU A 16 -9.11 3.06 3.24
N PRO A 17 -9.42 2.52 4.42
CA PRO A 17 -9.10 3.17 5.68
C PRO A 17 -7.58 3.16 5.92
N ASP A 18 -7.05 4.29 6.37
CA ASP A 18 -5.68 4.42 6.85
C ASP A 18 -5.50 3.87 8.27
N ALA A 19 -4.31 4.06 8.84
CA ALA A 19 -3.97 3.66 10.20
C ALA A 19 -4.85 4.31 11.29
N ASP A 20 -5.37 5.51 11.06
CA ASP A 20 -6.24 6.24 11.99
C ASP A 20 -7.73 6.02 11.68
N GLY A 21 -8.04 5.24 10.63
CA GLY A 21 -9.40 4.94 10.18
C GLY A 21 -9.99 5.96 9.21
N ASN A 22 -9.21 6.93 8.73
CA ASN A 22 -9.66 7.90 7.74
C ASN A 22 -9.68 7.25 6.35
N GLU A 23 -10.64 7.61 5.51
CA GLU A 23 -10.70 7.14 4.14
C GLU A 23 -9.61 7.82 3.28
N VAL A 24 -8.81 7.01 2.60
CA VAL A 24 -7.83 7.46 1.60
C VAL A 24 -8.24 6.90 0.25
N SER A 25 -8.50 7.79 -0.71
CA SER A 25 -8.85 7.39 -2.08
C SER A 25 -7.72 7.67 -3.05
N LEU A 26 -7.50 6.77 -4.02
CA LEU A 26 -6.53 7.02 -5.09
C LEU A 26 -6.85 8.31 -5.88
N ALA A 27 -8.14 8.66 -5.96
CA ALA A 27 -8.61 9.88 -6.62
C ALA A 27 -8.16 11.17 -5.95
N ASP A 28 -7.84 11.14 -4.65
CA ASP A 28 -7.40 12.32 -3.88
C ASP A 28 -6.01 12.79 -4.31
N HIS A 29 -5.25 11.92 -4.98
CA HIS A 29 -3.90 12.18 -5.49
C HIS A 29 -3.89 12.61 -6.97
N LYS A 30 -5.04 13.00 -7.54
CA LYS A 30 -5.10 13.49 -8.93
C LYS A 30 -4.15 14.66 -9.16
N GLY A 31 -3.44 14.62 -10.28
CA GLY A 31 -2.41 15.61 -10.62
C GLY A 31 -1.02 15.32 -10.06
N ARG A 32 -0.89 14.31 -9.19
CA ARG A 32 0.37 13.76 -8.73
C ARG A 32 0.59 12.34 -9.25
N LYS A 33 1.84 11.88 -9.18
CA LYS A 33 2.17 10.47 -9.41
C LYS A 33 2.07 9.73 -8.08
N VAL A 34 1.58 8.51 -8.09
CA VAL A 34 1.43 7.71 -6.86
C VAL A 34 2.18 6.40 -7.01
N ILE A 35 3.02 6.09 -6.03
CA ILE A 35 3.62 4.78 -5.84
C ILE A 35 2.70 4.00 -4.91
N VAL A 36 2.00 3.02 -5.46
CA VAL A 36 1.19 2.07 -4.69
C VAL A 36 1.98 0.77 -4.59
N TYR A 37 2.36 0.37 -3.37
CA TYR A 37 3.07 -0.89 -3.13
C TYR A 37 2.25 -1.81 -2.21
N PHE A 38 2.24 -3.09 -2.55
CA PHE A 38 1.46 -4.10 -1.84
C PHE A 38 2.38 -4.98 -1.00
N TYR A 39 2.03 -5.21 0.26
CA TYR A 39 2.79 -6.06 1.16
C TYR A 39 1.88 -7.03 1.93
N PRO A 40 2.36 -8.25 2.25
CA PRO A 40 1.50 -9.32 2.79
C PRO A 40 1.09 -9.12 4.25
N ALA A 41 1.95 -8.52 5.07
CA ALA A 41 1.68 -8.31 6.49
C ALA A 41 2.62 -7.28 7.13
N ALA A 42 2.04 -6.31 7.83
CA ALA A 42 2.71 -5.37 8.72
C ALA A 42 3.46 -6.10 9.85
N LEU A 43 4.51 -5.45 10.37
CA LEU A 43 5.38 -5.96 11.44
C LEU A 43 6.10 -7.27 11.11
N THR A 44 6.43 -7.49 9.83
CA THR A 44 7.27 -8.61 9.39
C THR A 44 8.59 -8.07 8.83
N PRO A 45 9.74 -8.76 9.03
CA PRO A 45 11.06 -8.17 8.73
C PRO A 45 11.20 -7.60 7.30
N GLY A 46 10.66 -8.30 6.30
CA GLY A 46 10.70 -7.84 4.91
C GLY A 46 9.83 -6.62 4.66
N CYS A 47 8.60 -6.60 5.19
CA CYS A 47 7.66 -5.49 5.00
C CYS A 47 8.11 -4.25 5.80
N THR A 48 8.64 -4.45 7.00
CA THR A 48 9.26 -3.39 7.81
C THR A 48 10.38 -2.72 7.03
N LYS A 49 11.32 -3.48 6.47
CA LYS A 49 12.43 -2.91 5.71
C LYS A 49 11.96 -2.05 4.54
N GLN A 50 10.96 -2.52 3.79
CA GLN A 50 10.40 -1.77 2.65
C GLN A 50 9.70 -0.48 3.10
N ALA A 51 8.91 -0.52 4.18
CA ALA A 51 8.20 0.64 4.68
C ALA A 51 9.15 1.70 5.28
N CYS A 52 10.21 1.27 5.97
CA CYS A 52 11.27 2.16 6.47
C CYS A 52 12.02 2.82 5.30
N ASP A 53 12.39 2.07 4.26
CA ASP A 53 13.11 2.62 3.11
C ASP A 53 12.30 3.69 2.38
N PHE A 54 10.99 3.49 2.20
CA PHE A 54 10.11 4.54 1.68
C PHE A 54 9.99 5.74 2.63
N THR A 55 9.95 5.50 3.94
CA THR A 55 9.89 6.57 4.95
C THR A 55 11.14 7.45 4.91
N ASP A 56 12.32 6.84 4.80
CA ASP A 56 13.60 7.55 4.74
C ASP A 56 13.74 8.39 3.46
N ASN A 57 13.09 7.98 2.38
CA ASN A 57 13.14 8.65 1.08
C ASN A 57 11.88 9.47 0.75
N LEU A 58 10.94 9.61 1.69
CA LEU A 58 9.63 10.20 1.42
C LEU A 58 9.73 11.65 0.91
N ASP A 59 10.60 12.46 1.52
CA ASP A 59 10.80 13.86 1.12
C ASP A 59 11.40 13.97 -0.27
N LEU A 60 12.34 13.08 -0.63
CA LEU A 60 12.93 13.02 -1.97
C LEU A 60 11.86 12.68 -3.02
N LEU A 61 11.02 11.69 -2.74
CA LEU A 61 9.92 11.28 -3.61
C LEU A 61 8.87 12.39 -3.75
N ALA A 62 8.51 13.03 -2.64
CA ALA A 62 7.57 14.14 -2.61
C ALA A 62 8.06 15.32 -3.46
N ASN A 63 9.34 15.69 -3.35
CA ASN A 63 9.97 16.73 -4.18
C ASN A 63 9.99 16.38 -5.67
N ALA A 64 10.02 15.09 -6.01
CA ALA A 64 9.90 14.59 -7.38
C ALA A 64 8.44 14.46 -7.87
N GLY A 65 7.46 14.84 -7.04
CA GLY A 65 6.03 14.82 -7.37
C GLY A 65 5.33 13.48 -7.12
N TYR A 66 5.94 12.59 -6.33
CA TYR A 66 5.37 11.29 -5.99
C TYR A 66 4.74 11.28 -4.59
N ASP A 67 3.61 10.62 -4.45
CA ASP A 67 3.07 10.19 -3.16
C ASP A 67 3.29 8.67 -3.02
N VAL A 68 3.35 8.17 -1.78
CA VAL A 68 3.60 6.75 -1.49
C VAL A 68 2.49 6.19 -0.62
N ILE A 69 1.86 5.11 -1.08
CA ILE A 69 0.79 4.41 -0.37
C ILE A 69 1.16 2.92 -0.27
N GLY A 70 1.25 2.41 0.95
CA GLY A 70 1.40 0.99 1.25
C GLY A 70 0.05 0.33 1.51
N VAL A 71 -0.27 -0.74 0.79
CA VAL A 71 -1.53 -1.48 0.89
C VAL A 71 -1.27 -2.90 1.41
N SER A 72 -2.03 -3.34 2.40
CA SER A 72 -1.97 -4.71 2.93
C SER A 72 -3.34 -5.20 3.40
N PRO A 73 -3.53 -6.50 3.66
CA PRO A 73 -4.81 -7.00 4.19
C PRO A 73 -5.01 -6.72 5.70
N ASP A 74 -4.10 -5.98 6.32
CA ASP A 74 -4.17 -5.68 7.75
C ASP A 74 -5.23 -4.61 8.05
N LYS A 75 -5.81 -4.69 9.25
CA LYS A 75 -6.80 -3.71 9.73
C LYS A 75 -6.11 -2.43 10.24
N PRO A 76 -6.81 -1.27 10.25
CA PRO A 76 -6.29 0.00 10.75
C PRO A 76 -5.53 -0.09 12.07
N GLU A 77 -6.02 -0.85 13.05
CA GLU A 77 -5.39 -0.93 14.37
C GLU A 77 -3.99 -1.56 14.31
N LYS A 78 -3.78 -2.53 13.41
CA LYS A 78 -2.47 -3.14 13.19
C LYS A 78 -1.56 -2.22 12.39
N LEU A 79 -2.12 -1.43 11.47
CA LEU A 79 -1.37 -0.42 10.72
C LEU A 79 -0.90 0.73 11.62
N ALA A 80 -1.74 1.21 12.53
CA ALA A 80 -1.37 2.17 13.57
C ALA A 80 -0.20 1.65 14.39
N LYS A 81 -0.29 0.42 14.89
CA LYS A 81 0.82 -0.21 15.61
C LYS A 81 2.10 -0.28 14.78
N PHE A 82 1.99 -0.60 13.50
CA PHE A 82 3.15 -0.68 12.59
C PHE A 82 3.79 0.69 12.38
N ARG A 83 2.99 1.71 12.09
CA ARG A 83 3.41 3.10 11.99
C ARG A 83 4.16 3.53 13.25
N ASP A 84 3.56 3.32 14.42
CA ASP A 84 4.07 3.86 15.67
C ASP A 84 5.33 3.10 16.14
N THR A 85 5.39 1.78 15.90
CA THR A 85 6.55 0.96 16.29
C THR A 85 7.79 1.29 15.45
N GLU A 86 7.60 1.50 14.15
CA GLU A 86 8.70 1.70 13.18
C GLU A 86 8.87 3.17 12.78
N ASN A 87 8.11 4.08 13.41
CA ASN A 87 8.08 5.53 13.14
C ASN A 87 7.87 5.86 11.65
N LEU A 88 6.94 5.16 11.00
CA LEU A 88 6.69 5.29 9.57
C LEU A 88 5.98 6.62 9.26
N LYS A 89 6.39 7.26 8.16
CA LYS A 89 5.74 8.47 7.65
C LYS A 89 4.93 8.21 6.38
N VAL A 90 5.12 7.05 5.76
CA VAL A 90 4.35 6.65 4.57
C VAL A 90 2.89 6.43 4.93
N THR A 91 1.99 6.73 3.99
CA THR A 91 0.58 6.40 4.14
C THR A 91 0.41 4.88 4.05
N LEU A 92 -0.23 4.29 5.06
CA LEU A 92 -0.56 2.88 5.12
C LEU A 92 -2.08 2.72 5.12
N VAL A 93 -2.61 1.93 4.19
CA VAL A 93 -4.05 1.64 4.10
C VAL A 93 -4.32 0.15 4.20
N GLY A 94 -5.44 -0.18 4.82
CA GLY A 94 -5.87 -1.55 5.06
C GLY A 94 -6.93 -1.99 4.06
N ASP A 95 -6.73 -3.15 3.43
CA ASP A 95 -7.72 -3.83 2.59
C ASP A 95 -8.06 -5.22 3.16
N PRO A 96 -8.80 -5.30 4.28
CA PRO A 96 -9.15 -6.58 4.90
C PRO A 96 -9.99 -7.49 4.00
N ALA A 97 -10.76 -6.89 3.08
CA ALA A 97 -11.58 -7.59 2.09
C ALA A 97 -10.74 -8.14 0.93
N LYS A 98 -9.52 -7.62 0.72
CA LYS A 98 -8.57 -7.99 -0.33
C LYS A 98 -9.08 -7.69 -1.74
N GLU A 99 -10.07 -6.83 -1.86
CA GLU A 99 -10.66 -6.45 -3.14
C GLU A 99 -9.69 -5.62 -3.97
N THR A 100 -8.99 -4.68 -3.32
CA THR A 100 -7.95 -3.87 -3.96
C THR A 100 -6.73 -4.73 -4.28
N LEU A 101 -6.27 -5.56 -3.34
CA LEU A 101 -5.16 -6.47 -3.64
C LEU A 101 -5.49 -7.41 -4.81
N ALA A 102 -6.73 -7.92 -4.89
CA ALA A 102 -7.18 -8.74 -6.01
C ALA A 102 -7.25 -7.94 -7.31
N ALA A 103 -7.84 -6.74 -7.31
CA ALA A 103 -7.96 -5.88 -8.49
C ALA A 103 -6.59 -5.49 -9.09
N TYR A 104 -5.57 -5.34 -8.24
CA TYR A 104 -4.20 -5.08 -8.66
C TYR A 104 -3.39 -6.35 -8.99
N GLY A 105 -3.98 -7.54 -8.87
CA GLY A 105 -3.27 -8.82 -9.07
C GLY A 105 -2.17 -9.09 -8.03
N ALA A 106 -2.23 -8.41 -6.88
CA ALA A 106 -1.30 -8.53 -5.76
C ALA A 106 -1.75 -9.57 -4.71
N PHE A 107 -2.92 -10.19 -4.91
CA PHE A 107 -3.40 -11.31 -4.11
C PHE A 107 -3.61 -12.54 -5.01
N GLY A 108 -3.11 -13.70 -4.55
CA GLY A 108 -3.23 -14.95 -5.27
C GLY A 108 -2.92 -16.15 -4.39
N GLU A 109 -3.31 -17.33 -4.87
CA GLU A 109 -3.02 -18.57 -4.16
C GLU A 109 -1.51 -18.83 -4.11
N LYS A 110 -1.02 -19.14 -2.91
CA LYS A 110 0.36 -19.58 -2.73
C LYS A 110 0.53 -20.92 -3.46
N LYS A 111 1.20 -20.92 -4.61
CA LYS A 111 1.69 -22.16 -5.22
C LYS A 111 2.75 -22.76 -4.31
N LEU A 112 2.36 -23.76 -3.52
CA LEU A 112 3.24 -24.47 -2.58
C LEU A 112 4.19 -25.44 -3.31
N TYR A 113 3.89 -25.80 -4.55
CA TYR A 113 4.73 -26.62 -5.41
C TYR A 113 4.62 -26.07 -6.83
N GLY A 114 5.77 -25.86 -7.48
CA GLY A 114 5.85 -25.50 -8.90
C GLY A 114 5.43 -26.64 -9.79
#